data_AF-A0A3E1BRF7-F1
#
_entry.id   AF-A0A3E1BRF7-F1
#
_cell.length_a   1.000
_cell.length_b   1.000
_cell.length_c   1.000
_cell.angle_alpha   90.00
_cell.angle_beta   90.00
_cell.angle_gamma   90.00
#
_symmetry.space_group_name_H-M   'P 1'
#
loop_
_entity.id
_entity.type
_entity.pdbx_description
1 polymer ?
#
loop_
_entity_poly.entity_id
_entity_poly.type
_entity_poly.pdbx_seq_one_letter_code
_entity_poly.pdbx_strand_id
1 'polypeptide(L)'
;MPKHEKNDVELIRTWTLSPAATMGSAVRAKGILQELQSRVPAASKKSLALDGSDIVLAMPASDKAVFNAAAAVVAKAMEDVETLPVIPREIEDILTIKPGERRRWLADGRLPSAGTRTVRLNGRARRITFHVFDPKVVEDLLDRGAVDEWREQDAEAKAENRRKAAYTAKLTRSLKKGKTIKAEAIEGSDEGSRTELVGWEEFGRDGLLR
;
A
#
# COMPACT_ATOMS: atom_id res chain seq x y z
N MET A 1 -41.79 28.98 -35.72
CA MET A 1 -42.30 28.22 -34.57
C MET A 1 -41.18 28.03 -33.56
N PRO A 2 -41.33 28.46 -32.30
CA PRO A 2 -40.29 28.27 -31.30
C PRO A 2 -40.24 26.79 -30.90
N LYS A 3 -39.04 26.20 -30.89
CA LYS A 3 -38.82 24.84 -30.37
C LYS A 3 -39.11 24.87 -28.87
N HIS A 4 -40.07 24.08 -28.41
CA HIS A 4 -40.22 23.80 -26.98
C HIS A 4 -38.95 23.10 -26.49
N GLU A 5 -38.17 23.80 -25.66
CA GLU A 5 -37.29 23.17 -24.70
C GLU A 5 -38.17 22.25 -23.85
N LYS A 6 -38.00 20.94 -24.02
CA LYS A 6 -38.57 19.97 -23.10
C LYS A 6 -37.81 20.16 -21.79
N ASN A 7 -38.40 20.89 -20.85
CA ASN A 7 -38.10 20.77 -19.43
C ASN A 7 -38.47 19.35 -19.02
N ASP A 8 -37.58 18.40 -19.32
CA ASP A 8 -37.74 17.02 -18.91
C ASP A 8 -37.55 17.00 -17.39
N VAL A 9 -38.61 16.68 -16.66
CA VAL A 9 -38.57 16.65 -15.20
C VAL A 9 -37.54 15.59 -14.80
N GLU A 10 -36.52 15.96 -14.03
CA GLU A 10 -35.51 15.01 -13.55
C GLU A 10 -35.93 14.40 -12.21
N LEU A 11 -35.80 13.08 -12.12
CA LEU A 11 -35.90 12.36 -10.86
C LEU A 11 -34.51 12.32 -10.24
N ILE A 12 -34.39 12.88 -9.04
CA ILE A 12 -33.14 12.99 -8.30
C ILE A 12 -33.28 12.28 -6.96
N ARG A 13 -32.27 11.49 -6.59
CA ARG A 13 -32.12 10.97 -5.23
C ARG A 13 -30.67 11.04 -4.80
N THR A 14 -30.46 11.41 -3.55
CA THR A 14 -29.14 11.67 -2.97
C THR A 14 -28.92 10.80 -1.74
N TRP A 15 -27.72 10.26 -1.59
CA TRP A 15 -27.24 9.59 -0.38
C TRP A 15 -25.91 10.19 0.03
N THR A 16 -25.81 10.66 1.28
CA THR A 16 -24.56 11.19 1.82
C THR A 16 -23.70 10.07 2.38
N LEU A 17 -22.43 10.01 1.96
CA LEU A 17 -21.45 9.08 2.50
C LEU A 17 -21.01 9.56 3.89
N SER A 18 -21.00 8.66 4.87
CA SER A 18 -20.51 8.97 6.20
C SER A 18 -18.98 9.23 6.17
N PRO A 19 -18.47 10.08 7.08
CA PRO A 19 -17.03 10.22 7.26
C PRO A 19 -16.34 8.89 7.58
N ALA A 20 -17.01 7.99 8.32
CA ALA A 20 -16.52 6.64 8.62
C ALA A 20 -16.38 5.78 7.35
N ALA A 21 -17.33 5.84 6.41
CA ALA A 21 -17.25 5.10 5.14
C ALA A 21 -16.08 5.56 4.26
N THR A 22 -15.81 6.87 4.27
CA THR A 22 -14.79 7.50 3.41
C THR A 22 -13.41 7.56 4.06
N MET A 23 -13.33 7.50 5.40
CA MET A 23 -12.10 7.72 6.19
C MET A 23 -11.37 9.00 5.77
N GLY A 24 -12.12 10.04 5.40
CA GLY A 24 -11.57 11.32 4.91
C GLY A 24 -10.93 11.28 3.52
N SER A 25 -10.98 10.14 2.81
CA SER A 25 -10.35 9.96 1.49
C SER A 25 -11.33 10.19 0.33
N ALA A 26 -11.00 11.13 -0.55
CA ALA A 26 -11.72 11.33 -1.82
C ALA A 26 -11.52 10.15 -2.78
N VAL A 27 -10.37 9.47 -2.73
CA VAL A 27 -10.11 8.26 -3.50
C VAL A 27 -11.06 7.14 -3.06
N ARG A 28 -11.29 7.00 -1.76
CA ARG A 28 -12.24 6.04 -1.19
C ARG A 28 -13.68 6.36 -1.57
N ALA A 29 -14.10 7.62 -1.51
CA ALA A 29 -15.43 8.04 -1.97
C ALA A 29 -15.67 7.67 -3.46
N LYS A 30 -14.66 7.86 -4.32
CA LYS A 30 -14.71 7.45 -5.72
C LYS A 30 -14.73 5.93 -5.90
N GLY A 31 -14.02 5.19 -5.05
CA GLY A 31 -14.05 3.73 -5.03
C GLY A 31 -15.43 3.18 -4.67
N ILE A 32 -16.07 3.78 -3.67
CA ILE A 32 -17.46 3.48 -3.28
C ILE A 32 -18.42 3.74 -4.45
N LEU A 33 -18.31 4.88 -5.14
CA LEU A 33 -19.11 5.16 -6.34
C LEU A 33 -18.96 4.04 -7.39
N GLN A 34 -17.74 3.57 -7.65
CA GLN A 34 -17.50 2.50 -8.62
C GLN A 34 -18.10 1.17 -8.19
N GLU A 35 -18.02 0.84 -6.90
CA GLU A 35 -18.66 -0.35 -6.34
C GLU A 35 -20.19 -0.28 -6.45
N LEU A 36 -20.80 0.89 -6.17
CA LEU A 36 -22.24 1.12 -6.37
C LEU A 36 -22.63 1.00 -7.86
N GLN A 37 -21.89 1.65 -8.76
CA GLN A 37 -22.10 1.55 -10.21
C GLN A 37 -21.95 0.11 -10.73
N SER A 38 -21.17 -0.74 -10.06
CA SER A 38 -21.02 -2.15 -10.46
C SER A 38 -22.28 -2.98 -10.20
N ARG A 39 -23.09 -2.59 -9.19
CA ARG A 39 -24.32 -3.28 -8.75
C ARG A 39 -25.57 -2.83 -9.51
N VAL A 40 -25.52 -1.64 -10.11
CA VAL A 40 -26.64 -1.06 -10.87
C VAL A 40 -26.62 -1.53 -12.34
N PRO A 41 -27.79 -1.69 -13.01
CA PRO A 41 -27.86 -2.02 -14.42
C PRO A 41 -27.03 -1.10 -15.31
N ALA A 42 -26.46 -1.64 -16.39
CA ALA A 42 -25.55 -0.93 -17.30
C ALA A 42 -26.11 0.40 -17.83
N ALA A 43 -27.42 0.45 -18.09
CA ALA A 43 -28.12 1.63 -18.58
C ALA A 43 -28.08 2.81 -17.60
N SER A 44 -28.11 2.53 -16.29
CA SER A 44 -28.20 3.55 -15.23
C SER A 44 -26.85 3.87 -14.58
N LYS A 45 -25.75 3.21 -14.96
CA LYS A 45 -24.43 3.44 -14.35
C LYS A 45 -23.96 4.89 -14.48
N LYS A 46 -24.21 5.51 -15.63
CA LYS A 46 -23.81 6.89 -15.92
C LYS A 46 -24.69 7.93 -15.23
N SER A 47 -25.84 7.51 -14.71
CA SER A 47 -26.77 8.34 -13.95
C SER A 47 -26.35 8.50 -12.48
N LEU A 48 -25.36 7.71 -12.03
CA LEU A 48 -24.78 7.81 -10.69
C LEU A 48 -23.52 8.68 -10.74
N ALA A 49 -23.51 9.76 -9.97
CA ALA A 49 -22.37 10.67 -9.82
C ALA A 49 -22.00 10.84 -8.34
N LEU A 50 -20.77 11.28 -8.11
CA LEU A 50 -20.29 11.73 -6.79
C LEU A 50 -20.16 13.24 -6.85
N ASP A 51 -20.83 13.94 -5.95
CA ASP A 51 -20.70 15.37 -5.73
C ASP A 51 -20.24 15.61 -4.28
N GLY A 52 -18.95 15.93 -4.10
CA GLY A 52 -18.35 15.98 -2.78
C GLY A 52 -18.44 14.63 -2.05
N SER A 53 -19.25 14.59 -0.98
CA SER A 53 -19.56 13.38 -0.20
C SER A 53 -20.87 12.70 -0.60
N ASP A 54 -21.60 13.27 -1.57
CA ASP A 54 -22.95 12.84 -1.91
C ASP A 54 -22.95 11.98 -3.18
N ILE A 55 -23.58 10.82 -3.10
CA ILE A 55 -23.92 10.00 -4.26
C ILE A 55 -25.27 10.46 -4.79
N VAL A 56 -25.28 10.92 -6.04
CA VAL A 56 -26.48 11.44 -6.70
C VAL A 56 -26.88 10.52 -7.84
N LEU A 57 -28.13 10.04 -7.81
CA LEU A 57 -28.79 9.39 -8.93
C LEU A 57 -29.71 10.40 -9.62
N ALA A 58 -29.43 10.73 -10.88
CA ALA A 58 -30.26 11.62 -11.69
C ALA A 58 -30.69 10.92 -12.99
N MET A 59 -32.00 10.85 -13.25
CA MET A 59 -32.58 10.25 -14.46
C MET A 59 -33.79 11.03 -14.96
N PRO A 60 -34.12 10.99 -16.27
CA PRO A 60 -35.35 11.57 -16.80
C PRO A 60 -36.60 10.94 -16.16
N ALA A 61 -37.67 11.72 -15.96
CA ALA A 61 -38.94 11.23 -15.41
C ALA A 61 -39.62 10.16 -16.27
N SER A 62 -39.30 10.10 -17.57
CA SER A 62 -39.73 9.04 -18.48
C SER A 62 -39.26 7.65 -18.03
N ASP A 63 -38.15 7.56 -17.29
CA ASP A 63 -37.53 6.31 -16.84
C ASP A 63 -37.86 5.96 -15.37
N LYS A 64 -39.00 6.43 -14.85
CA LYS A 64 -39.39 6.29 -13.42
C LYS A 64 -39.25 4.87 -12.84
N ALA A 65 -39.60 3.84 -13.61
CA ALA A 65 -39.48 2.46 -13.15
C ALA A 65 -38.01 2.03 -12.97
N VAL A 66 -37.15 2.41 -13.90
CA VAL A 66 -35.70 2.13 -13.85
C VAL A 66 -35.06 2.93 -12.72
N PHE A 67 -35.44 4.20 -12.56
CA PHE A 67 -34.99 5.05 -11.45
C PHE A 67 -35.28 4.41 -10.10
N ASN A 68 -36.52 3.97 -9.86
CA ASN A 68 -36.89 3.34 -8.58
C ASN A 68 -36.13 2.03 -8.33
N ALA A 69 -35.92 1.21 -9.37
CA ALA A 69 -35.16 -0.02 -9.26
C ALA A 69 -33.67 0.26 -8.92
N ALA A 70 -33.04 1.21 -9.63
CA ALA A 70 -31.66 1.63 -9.35
C ALA A 70 -31.54 2.23 -7.94
N ALA A 71 -32.47 3.10 -7.56
CA ALA A 71 -32.51 3.70 -6.23
C ALA A 71 -32.64 2.66 -5.12
N ALA A 72 -33.44 1.61 -5.30
CA ALA A 72 -33.57 0.53 -4.33
C ALA A 72 -32.26 -0.28 -4.20
N VAL A 73 -31.58 -0.57 -5.31
CA VAL A 73 -30.27 -1.25 -5.30
C VAL A 73 -29.21 -0.41 -4.59
N VAL A 74 -29.15 0.90 -4.88
CA VAL A 74 -28.19 1.80 -4.25
C VAL A 74 -28.50 1.96 -2.77
N ALA A 75 -29.76 2.19 -2.39
CA ALA A 75 -30.15 2.30 -0.98
C ALA A 75 -29.76 1.06 -0.16
N LYS A 76 -29.99 -0.14 -0.70
CA LYS A 76 -29.54 -1.38 -0.06
C LYS A 76 -28.02 -1.47 0.03
N ALA A 77 -27.31 -1.10 -1.03
CA ALA A 77 -25.84 -1.14 -1.02
C ALA A 77 -25.21 -0.09 -0.07
N MET A 78 -25.93 1.00 0.22
CA MET A 78 -25.50 2.01 1.19
C MET A 78 -25.50 1.48 2.63
N GLU A 79 -26.34 0.50 2.97
CA GLU A 79 -26.35 -0.13 4.30
C GLU A 79 -25.01 -0.82 4.62
N ASP A 80 -24.35 -1.39 3.60
CA ASP A 80 -23.10 -2.13 3.75
C ASP A 80 -21.84 -1.28 3.47
N VAL A 81 -21.99 0.03 3.17
CA VAL A 81 -20.90 0.85 2.60
C VAL A 81 -19.68 0.95 3.52
N GLU A 82 -19.92 1.01 4.82
CA GLU A 82 -18.87 1.09 5.85
C GLU A 82 -18.09 -0.22 6.00
N THR A 83 -18.69 -1.35 5.60
CA THR A 83 -18.06 -2.68 5.67
C THR A 83 -17.29 -3.05 4.42
N LEU A 84 -17.36 -2.22 3.37
CA LEU A 84 -16.71 -2.51 2.09
C LEU A 84 -15.19 -2.63 2.26
N PRO A 85 -14.53 -3.66 1.71
CA PRO A 85 -13.07 -3.77 1.82
C PRO A 85 -12.36 -2.56 1.17
N VAL A 86 -11.27 -2.12 1.79
CA VAL A 86 -10.41 -1.04 1.29
C VAL A 86 -9.40 -1.60 0.28
N ILE A 87 -9.30 -0.94 -0.87
CA ILE A 87 -8.43 -1.32 -2.00
C ILE A 87 -7.03 -0.70 -1.82
N PRO A 88 -5.95 -1.26 -2.40
CA PRO A 88 -4.60 -0.71 -2.28
C PRO A 88 -4.45 0.77 -2.57
N ARG A 89 -5.17 1.30 -3.57
CA ARG A 89 -5.06 2.72 -3.91
C ARG A 89 -5.75 3.62 -2.89
N GLU A 90 -6.79 3.11 -2.24
CA GLU A 90 -7.54 3.81 -1.21
C GLU A 90 -6.75 3.84 0.09
N ILE A 91 -6.18 2.70 0.53
CA ILE A 91 -5.38 2.68 1.76
C ILE A 91 -4.12 3.54 1.66
N GLU A 92 -3.52 3.63 0.47
CA GLU A 92 -2.39 4.54 0.20
C GLU A 92 -2.79 6.00 0.43
N ASP A 93 -4.01 6.37 0.04
CA ASP A 93 -4.54 7.73 0.21
C ASP A 93 -4.98 7.99 1.66
N ILE A 94 -5.76 7.08 2.24
CA ILE A 94 -6.29 7.15 3.61
C ILE A 94 -5.15 7.27 4.63
N LEU A 95 -4.16 6.38 4.56
CA LEU A 95 -3.02 6.40 5.48
C LEU A 95 -1.94 7.40 5.06
N THR A 96 -2.08 8.07 3.92
CA THR A 96 -1.06 8.96 3.31
C THR A 96 0.32 8.27 3.15
N ILE A 97 0.31 7.04 2.65
CA ILE A 97 1.50 6.19 2.50
C ILE A 97 1.84 5.94 1.04
N LYS A 98 3.12 5.69 0.77
CA LYS A 98 3.60 5.38 -0.58
C LYS A 98 3.36 3.90 -0.93
N PRO A 99 3.22 3.55 -2.22
CA PRO A 99 3.16 2.15 -2.65
C PRO A 99 4.35 1.30 -2.20
N GLY A 100 5.53 1.92 -2.05
CA GLY A 100 6.72 1.27 -1.50
C GLY A 100 6.61 0.94 -0.01
N GLU A 101 6.09 1.88 0.79
CA GLU A 101 5.84 1.67 2.23
C GLU A 101 4.81 0.57 2.43
N ARG A 102 3.68 0.63 1.70
CA ARG A 102 2.65 -0.42 1.71
C ARG A 102 3.24 -1.80 1.41
N ARG A 103 4.06 -1.93 0.36
CA ARG A 103 4.65 -3.23 -0.01
C ARG A 103 5.59 -3.76 1.06
N ARG A 104 6.40 -2.89 1.67
CA ARG A 104 7.30 -3.25 2.77
C ARG A 104 6.50 -3.71 3.98
N TRP A 105 5.53 -2.92 4.44
CA TRP A 105 4.75 -3.26 5.63
C TRP A 105 3.81 -4.45 5.45
N LEU A 106 3.34 -4.72 4.22
CA LEU A 106 2.69 -5.98 3.88
C LEU A 106 3.66 -7.17 4.01
N ALA A 107 4.89 -7.04 3.52
CA ALA A 107 5.88 -8.12 3.60
C ALA A 107 6.33 -8.38 5.04
N ASP A 108 6.44 -7.33 5.85
CA ASP A 108 6.83 -7.40 7.25
C ASP A 108 5.68 -7.84 8.18
N GLY A 109 4.44 -7.95 7.66
CA GLY A 109 3.25 -8.31 8.43
C GLY A 109 2.65 -7.19 9.29
N ARG A 110 3.25 -6.00 9.29
CA ARG A 110 2.77 -4.81 10.01
C ARG A 110 1.42 -4.33 9.50
N LEU A 111 1.20 -4.38 8.18
CA LEU A 111 -0.06 -4.04 7.56
C LEU A 111 -0.87 -5.31 7.24
N PRO A 112 -1.86 -5.69 8.07
CA PRO A 112 -2.59 -6.95 7.90
C PRO A 112 -3.51 -6.91 6.68
N SER A 113 -3.43 -7.94 5.83
CA SER A 113 -4.34 -8.10 4.70
C SER A 113 -5.56 -8.92 5.10
N ALA A 114 -6.76 -8.45 4.74
CA ALA A 114 -8.02 -9.17 4.93
C ALA A 114 -8.30 -10.22 3.84
N GLY A 115 -7.35 -10.44 2.92
CA GLY A 115 -7.48 -11.36 1.80
C GLY A 115 -7.09 -10.73 0.48
N THR A 116 -7.36 -11.44 -0.62
CA THR A 116 -7.06 -10.95 -1.97
C THR A 116 -8.31 -10.90 -2.85
N ARG A 117 -8.48 -9.81 -3.59
CA ARG A 117 -9.55 -9.65 -4.59
C ARG A 117 -8.93 -9.77 -5.97
N THR A 118 -9.58 -10.56 -6.83
CA THR A 118 -9.16 -10.73 -8.23
C THR A 118 -10.14 -10.05 -9.16
N VAL A 119 -9.70 -8.99 -9.84
CA VAL A 119 -10.51 -8.21 -10.78
C VAL A 119 -10.05 -8.45 -12.21
N ARG A 120 -11.01 -8.55 -13.14
CA ARG A 120 -10.76 -8.52 -14.59
C ARG A 120 -10.78 -7.07 -15.07
N LEU A 121 -9.72 -6.64 -15.73
CA LEU A 121 -9.70 -5.34 -16.39
C LEU A 121 -10.50 -5.40 -17.70
N ASN A 122 -11.39 -4.44 -17.91
CA ASN A 122 -12.15 -4.33 -19.14
C ASN A 122 -11.19 -4.25 -20.35
N GLY A 123 -11.42 -5.08 -21.36
CA GLY A 123 -10.59 -5.11 -22.58
C GLY A 123 -9.23 -5.80 -22.44
N ARG A 124 -8.90 -6.42 -21.30
CA ARG A 124 -7.64 -7.17 -21.11
C ARG A 124 -7.90 -8.58 -20.59
N ALA A 125 -7.23 -9.57 -21.19
CA ALA A 125 -7.33 -10.96 -20.74
C ALA A 125 -6.76 -11.20 -19.32
N ARG A 126 -5.87 -10.30 -18.85
CA ARG A 126 -5.14 -10.46 -17.59
C ARG A 126 -6.00 -10.08 -16.39
N ARG A 127 -6.15 -11.03 -15.47
CA ARG A 127 -6.72 -10.80 -14.13
C ARG A 127 -5.65 -10.20 -13.23
N ILE A 128 -6.01 -9.22 -12.40
CA ILE A 128 -5.14 -8.64 -11.38
C ILE A 128 -5.67 -9.08 -10.02
N THR A 129 -4.79 -9.68 -9.23
CA THR A 129 -5.05 -10.04 -7.84
C THR A 129 -4.32 -9.05 -6.94
N PHE A 130 -5.03 -8.50 -5.96
CA PHE A 130 -4.46 -7.54 -5.02
C PHE A 130 -4.99 -7.75 -3.61
N HIS A 131 -4.22 -7.33 -2.62
CA HIS A 131 -4.60 -7.36 -1.21
C HIS A 131 -5.70 -6.35 -0.93
N VAL A 132 -6.72 -6.78 -0.19
CA VAL A 132 -7.75 -5.90 0.38
C VAL A 132 -7.56 -5.79 1.90
N PHE A 133 -8.09 -4.72 2.47
CA PHE A 133 -7.96 -4.39 3.88
C PHE A 133 -9.34 -4.21 4.51
N ASP A 134 -9.46 -4.58 5.78
CA ASP A 134 -10.68 -4.39 6.56
C ASP A 134 -10.76 -2.93 7.00
N PRO A 135 -11.87 -2.20 6.72
CA PRO A 135 -12.09 -0.83 7.18
C PRO A 135 -11.80 -0.63 8.66
N LYS A 136 -12.23 -1.56 9.53
CA LYS A 136 -12.04 -1.43 10.99
C LYS A 136 -10.57 -1.44 11.39
N VAL A 137 -9.76 -2.24 10.68
CA VAL A 137 -8.33 -2.30 10.92
C VAL A 137 -7.63 -1.05 10.40
N VAL A 138 -8.09 -0.49 9.27
CA VAL A 138 -7.57 0.76 8.74
C VAL A 138 -7.88 1.93 9.68
N GLU A 139 -9.09 1.98 10.23
CA GLU A 139 -9.50 2.95 11.24
C GLU A 139 -8.63 2.85 12.51
N ASP A 140 -8.46 1.64 13.05
CA ASP A 140 -7.59 1.39 14.20
C ASP A 140 -6.11 1.78 13.94
N LEU A 141 -5.63 1.69 12.69
CA LEU A 141 -4.29 2.18 12.31
C LEU A 141 -4.21 3.71 12.26
N LEU A 142 -5.27 4.39 11.82
CA LEU A 142 -5.37 5.84 11.86
C LEU A 142 -5.38 6.35 13.29
N ASP A 143 -6.22 5.76 14.14
CA ASP A 143 -6.41 6.19 15.53
C ASP A 143 -5.14 6.07 16.36
N ARG A 144 -4.34 5.02 16.11
CA ARG A 144 -3.07 4.79 16.80
C ARG A 144 -1.89 5.57 16.22
N GLY A 145 -2.02 6.14 15.02
CA GLY A 145 -0.88 6.78 14.34
C GLY A 145 0.24 5.79 13.96
N ALA A 146 -0.08 4.51 13.74
CA ALA A 146 0.90 3.44 13.56
C ALA A 146 1.88 3.69 12.38
N VAL A 147 1.44 4.45 11.39
CA VAL A 147 2.24 4.82 10.20
C VAL A 147 3.50 5.59 10.59
N ASP A 148 3.38 6.53 11.52
CA ASP A 148 4.51 7.38 11.91
C ASP A 148 5.51 6.60 12.77
N GLU A 149 5.00 5.77 13.70
CA GLU A 149 5.83 4.83 14.46
C GLU A 149 6.64 3.90 13.54
N TRP A 150 5.99 3.34 12.51
CA TRP A 150 6.69 2.46 11.56
C TRP A 150 7.74 3.21 10.75
N ARG A 151 7.51 4.48 10.41
CA ARG A 151 8.51 5.33 9.72
C ARG A 151 9.71 5.62 10.60
N GLU A 152 9.50 5.87 11.89
CA GLU A 152 10.57 6.06 12.86
C GLU A 152 11.41 4.78 13.00
N GLN A 153 10.77 3.64 13.22
CA GLN A 153 11.43 2.33 13.25
C GLN A 153 12.21 2.04 11.96
N ASP A 154 11.63 2.36 10.79
CA ASP A 154 12.29 2.18 9.50
C ASP A 154 13.50 3.12 9.34
N ALA A 155 13.46 4.33 9.92
CA ALA A 155 14.58 5.27 9.92
C ALA A 155 15.72 4.81 10.83
N GLU A 156 15.39 4.30 12.03
CA GLU A 156 16.34 3.72 12.98
C GLU A 156 17.03 2.49 12.39
N ALA A 157 16.26 1.53 11.88
CA ALA A 157 16.79 0.34 11.22
C ALA A 157 17.70 0.70 10.05
N LYS A 158 17.36 1.73 9.27
CA LYS A 158 18.22 2.25 8.20
C LYS A 158 19.50 2.90 8.73
N ALA A 159 19.46 3.58 9.86
CA ALA A 159 20.66 4.15 10.49
C ALA A 159 21.59 3.05 11.01
N GLU A 160 21.05 2.04 11.69
CA GLU A 160 21.81 0.89 12.15
C GLU A 160 22.43 0.10 11.01
N ASN A 161 21.65 -0.20 9.97
CA ASN A 161 22.15 -0.94 8.80
C ASN A 161 23.27 -0.16 8.09
N ARG A 162 23.20 1.17 8.04
CA ARG A 162 24.31 2.01 7.55
C ARG A 162 25.56 1.91 8.43
N ARG A 163 25.42 1.91 9.76
CA ARG A 163 26.55 1.73 10.69
C ARG A 163 27.19 0.36 10.52
N LYS A 164 26.38 -0.71 10.47
CA LYS A 164 26.83 -2.09 10.25
C LYS A 164 27.54 -2.22 8.90
N ALA A 165 26.96 -1.67 7.83
CA ALA A 165 27.58 -1.68 6.50
C ALA A 165 28.91 -0.91 6.45
N ALA A 166 29.00 0.25 7.13
CA ALA A 166 30.26 0.99 7.23
C ALA A 166 31.33 0.21 7.99
N TYR A 167 30.94 -0.49 9.07
CA TYR A 167 31.84 -1.35 9.84
C TYR A 167 32.32 -2.55 9.03
N THR A 168 31.42 -3.27 8.36
CA THR A 168 31.78 -4.41 7.51
C THR A 168 32.64 -3.98 6.31
N ALA A 169 32.36 -2.82 5.72
CA ALA A 169 33.18 -2.22 4.65
C ALA A 169 34.58 -1.82 5.13
N LYS A 170 34.76 -1.42 6.40
CA LYS A 170 36.09 -1.16 6.98
C LYS A 170 36.84 -2.47 7.22
N LEU A 171 36.18 -3.47 7.80
CA LEU A 171 36.76 -4.79 8.07
C LEU A 171 37.20 -5.51 6.79
N THR A 172 36.35 -5.52 5.77
CA THR A 172 36.70 -6.11 4.46
C THR A 172 37.87 -5.39 3.80
N ARG A 173 37.94 -4.06 3.91
CA ARG A 173 39.09 -3.27 3.42
C ARG A 173 40.38 -3.59 4.19
N SER A 174 40.34 -3.71 5.51
CA SER A 174 41.52 -4.05 6.31
C SER A 174 42.01 -5.48 6.03
N LEU A 175 41.10 -6.45 5.93
CA LEU A 175 41.43 -7.83 5.55
C LEU A 175 42.06 -7.90 4.15
N LYS A 176 41.51 -7.15 3.18
CA LYS A 176 42.11 -7.08 1.83
C LYS A 176 43.51 -6.46 1.86
N LYS A 177 43.71 -5.37 2.62
CA LYS A 177 45.02 -4.72 2.78
C LYS A 177 46.04 -5.65 3.44
N GLY A 178 45.65 -6.40 4.49
CA GLY A 178 46.51 -7.38 5.13
C GLY A 178 46.90 -8.53 4.19
N LYS A 179 45.98 -8.95 3.31
CA LYS A 179 46.27 -9.96 2.28
C LYS A 179 47.26 -9.46 1.22
N THR A 180 47.17 -8.20 0.78
CA THR A 180 48.16 -7.62 -0.15
C THR A 180 49.53 -7.50 0.50
N ILE A 181 49.62 -6.99 1.74
CA ILE A 181 50.90 -6.87 2.46
C ILE A 181 51.55 -8.24 2.64
N LYS A 182 50.76 -9.28 2.98
CA LYS A 182 51.28 -10.66 3.10
C LYS A 182 51.76 -11.22 1.76
N ALA A 183 51.11 -10.89 0.64
CA ALA A 183 51.54 -11.33 -0.68
C ALA A 183 52.84 -10.62 -1.12
N GLU A 184 52.95 -9.31 -0.90
CA GLU A 184 54.16 -8.52 -1.19
C GLU A 184 55.36 -8.96 -0.33
N ALA A 185 55.13 -9.35 0.92
CA ALA A 185 56.17 -9.90 1.79
C ALA A 185 56.66 -11.29 1.36
N ILE A 186 55.85 -12.07 0.65
CA ILE A 186 56.21 -13.39 0.11
C ILE A 186 56.95 -13.25 -1.23
N GLU A 187 56.59 -12.27 -2.08
CA GLU A 187 57.31 -11.97 -3.32
C GLU A 187 58.66 -11.27 -3.09
N GLY A 188 58.83 -10.55 -1.98
CA GLY A 188 60.08 -9.89 -1.61
C GLY A 188 61.06 -10.76 -0.82
N SER A 189 60.69 -11.99 -0.46
CA SER A 189 61.55 -12.92 0.29
C SER A 189 62.08 -14.03 -0.62
N ASP A 190 63.04 -13.69 -1.48
CA ASP A 190 64.02 -14.68 -1.93
C ASP A 190 65.35 -14.37 -1.24
N GLU A 191 65.89 -15.42 -0.62
CA GLU A 191 67.16 -15.50 0.12
C GLU A 191 67.25 -14.88 1.53
N GLY A 192 66.98 -15.71 2.56
CA GLY A 192 67.62 -15.60 3.87
C GLY A 192 66.72 -15.40 5.09
N SER A 193 66.59 -16.46 5.90
CA SER A 193 66.07 -16.51 7.28
C SER A 193 64.55 -16.74 7.47
N ARG A 194 64.17 -18.02 7.51
CA ARG A 194 63.05 -18.49 8.35
C ARG A 194 63.45 -18.25 9.81
N THR A 195 63.11 -17.10 10.36
CA THR A 195 63.02 -16.95 11.82
C THR A 195 61.62 -17.40 12.22
N GLU A 196 61.56 -18.57 12.87
CA GLU A 196 60.35 -19.07 13.50
C GLU A 196 59.90 -18.05 14.56
N LEU A 197 58.75 -17.42 14.33
CA LEU A 197 58.14 -16.50 15.28
C LEU A 197 57.61 -17.30 16.47
N VAL A 198 58.44 -17.44 17.50
CA VAL A 198 58.08 -17.99 18.81
C VAL A 198 56.99 -17.11 19.44
N GLY A 199 55.87 -17.71 19.84
CA GLY A 199 54.78 -17.04 20.59
C GLY A 199 53.41 -17.01 19.91
N TRP A 200 53.27 -17.50 18.68
CA TRP A 200 51.96 -17.57 18.00
C TRP A 200 50.97 -18.60 18.59
N GLU A 201 51.46 -19.57 19.37
CA GLU A 201 50.60 -20.54 20.06
C GLU A 201 49.79 -19.91 21.21
N GLU A 202 50.26 -18.80 21.77
CA GLU A 202 49.59 -18.13 22.90
C GLU A 202 48.31 -17.41 22.44
N PHE A 203 48.28 -16.97 21.18
CA PHE A 203 47.12 -16.29 20.59
C PHE A 203 45.97 -17.24 20.20
N GLY A 204 46.25 -18.56 20.12
CA GLY A 204 45.23 -19.58 19.85
C GLY A 204 44.45 -20.03 21.09
N ARG A 205 44.86 -19.62 22.30
CA ARG A 205 44.24 -20.06 23.56
C ARG A 205 43.03 -19.23 23.99
N ASP A 206 42.94 -17.96 23.59
CA ASP A 206 41.75 -17.14 23.85
C ASP A 206 40.77 -17.27 22.68
N GLY A 207 39.99 -18.34 22.72
CA GLY A 207 38.99 -18.71 21.73
C GLY A 207 37.97 -17.60 21.45
N LEU A 208 38.24 -16.77 20.44
CA LEU A 208 37.28 -15.80 19.89
C LEU A 208 36.36 -16.46 18.86
N LEU A 209 35.83 -17.65 19.14
CA LEU A 209 34.73 -18.27 18.40
C LEU A 209 33.95 -19.22 19.33
N ARG A 210 33.14 -18.65 20.23
CA ARG A 210 31.81 -19.15 20.57
C ARG A 210 30.89 -17.99 20.87
#